data_AF-G1Q3E9-F1
#
_entry.id   AF-G1Q3E9-F1
#
_cell.length_a   1.000
_cell.length_b   1.000
_cell.length_c   1.000
_cell.angle_alpha   90.00
_cell.angle_beta   90.00
_cell.angle_gamma   90.00
#
_symmetry.space_group_name_H-M   'P 1'
#
loop_
_entity.id
_entity.type
_entity.pdbx_description
1 polymer ?
#
loop_
_entity_poly.entity_id
_entity_poly.type
_entity_poly.pdbx_seq_one_letter_code
_entity_poly.pdbx_strand_id
1 'polypeptide(L)'
;QKGQETSTNPIASIFAWTRGLAHRAKLDNNKELGFFAKALEDVCVETIEAGFMTKDLAACIKGLPNVQRSDYLNTFEFMDKLGENLKIKLAQAKL
;
A
#
# COMPACT_ATOMS: atom_id res chain seq x y z
N GLN A 1 6.34 -23.15 8.80
CA GLN A 1 5.36 -22.09 9.17
C GLN A 1 4.11 -22.74 9.76
N LYS A 2 3.35 -22.05 10.62
CA LYS A 2 2.18 -22.60 11.37
C LYS A 2 0.80 -22.36 10.73
N GLY A 3 0.73 -21.75 9.53
CA GLY A 3 -0.54 -21.53 8.80
C GLY A 3 -1.50 -20.51 9.43
N GLN A 4 -1.02 -19.67 10.35
CA GLN A 4 -1.84 -18.66 11.02
C GLN A 4 -1.94 -17.38 10.19
N GLU A 5 -3.04 -16.64 10.36
CA GLU A 5 -3.22 -15.32 9.75
C GLU A 5 -2.13 -14.35 10.21
N THR A 6 -1.54 -13.62 9.27
CA THR A 6 -0.54 -12.58 9.52
C THR A 6 -1.00 -11.25 8.95
N SER A 7 -0.73 -10.16 9.67
CA SER A 7 -0.94 -8.77 9.23
C SER A 7 0.39 -8.04 9.30
N THR A 8 1.24 -8.31 8.31
CA THR A 8 2.57 -7.70 8.20
C THR A 8 2.47 -6.54 7.23
N ASN A 9 2.93 -5.37 7.66
CA ASN A 9 2.93 -4.15 6.85
C ASN A 9 3.89 -4.23 5.65
N PRO A 10 3.37 -4.21 4.40
CA PRO A 10 4.19 -4.30 3.20
C PRO A 10 4.68 -2.94 2.68
N ILE A 11 4.32 -1.81 3.33
CA ILE A 11 4.57 -0.46 2.80
C ILE A 11 6.05 -0.21 2.53
N ALA A 12 6.95 -0.59 3.44
CA ALA A 12 8.39 -0.39 3.23
C ALA A 12 8.90 -1.15 1.99
N SER A 13 8.45 -2.39 1.79
CA SER A 13 8.81 -3.18 0.61
C SER A 13 8.23 -2.61 -0.68
N ILE A 14 7.01 -2.09 -0.64
CA ILE A 14 6.39 -1.40 -1.79
C ILE A 14 7.19 -0.14 -2.14
N PHE A 15 7.56 0.67 -1.14
CA PHE A 15 8.33 1.89 -1.36
C PHE A 15 9.74 1.61 -1.89
N ALA A 16 10.36 0.48 -1.50
CA ALA A 16 11.62 0.06 -2.11
C ALA A 16 11.47 -0.15 -3.64
N TRP A 17 10.38 -0.79 -4.07
CA TRP A 17 10.07 -0.95 -5.49
C TRP A 17 9.77 0.38 -6.19
N THR A 18 8.88 1.20 -5.64
CA THR A 18 8.49 2.48 -6.29
C THR A 18 9.69 3.41 -6.45
N ARG A 19 10.61 3.46 -5.47
CA ARG A 19 11.84 4.26 -5.58
C ARG A 19 12.78 3.74 -6.67
N GLY A 20 12.93 2.42 -6.79
CA GLY A 20 13.67 1.80 -7.89
C GLY A 20 13.05 2.11 -9.26
N LEU A 21 11.73 1.95 -9.39
CA LEU A 21 11.00 2.24 -10.63
C LEU A 21 11.04 3.72 -11.01
N ALA A 22 10.90 4.63 -10.04
CA ALA A 22 11.02 6.06 -10.26
C ALA A 22 12.44 6.46 -10.73
N HIS A 23 13.48 5.82 -10.18
CA HIS A 23 14.84 6.03 -10.66
C HIS A 23 15.03 5.53 -12.10
N ARG A 24 14.53 4.33 -12.41
CA ARG A 24 14.55 3.77 -13.77
C ARG A 24 13.81 4.67 -14.76
N ALA A 25 12.63 5.15 -14.38
CA ALA A 25 11.83 6.10 -15.16
C ALA A 25 12.62 7.36 -15.52
N LYS A 26 13.37 7.92 -14.56
CA LYS A 26 14.23 9.08 -14.79
C LYS A 26 15.34 8.78 -15.80
N LEU A 27 16.00 7.63 -15.68
CA LEU A 27 17.09 7.23 -16.58
C LEU A 27 16.59 7.00 -18.03
N ASP A 28 15.37 6.50 -18.19
CA ASP A 28 14.77 6.19 -19.50
C ASP A 28 13.95 7.33 -20.09
N ASN A 29 13.80 8.45 -19.38
CA ASN A 29 12.82 9.49 -19.69
C ASN A 29 11.38 8.92 -19.87
N ASN A 30 11.05 7.87 -19.10
CA ASN A 30 9.76 7.18 -19.18
C ASN A 30 8.77 7.79 -18.17
N LYS A 31 7.95 8.73 -18.66
CA LYS A 31 6.96 9.44 -17.84
C LYS A 31 5.87 8.51 -17.29
N GLU A 32 5.45 7.50 -18.05
CA GLU A 32 4.39 6.57 -17.65
C GLU A 32 4.83 5.72 -16.45
N LEU A 33 6.08 5.25 -16.46
CA LEU A 33 6.65 4.51 -15.34
C LEU A 33 6.81 5.39 -14.09
N GLY A 34 7.24 6.64 -14.28
CA GLY A 34 7.35 7.62 -13.20
C GLY A 34 5.99 7.91 -12.56
N PHE A 35 4.95 8.08 -13.40
CA PHE A 35 3.58 8.26 -12.94
C PHE A 35 3.08 7.04 -12.18
N PHE A 36 3.28 5.83 -12.69
CA PHE A 36 2.89 4.59 -12.01
C PHE A 36 3.53 4.47 -10.62
N ALA A 37 4.83 4.70 -10.51
CA ALA A 37 5.54 4.62 -9.23
C ALA A 37 4.97 5.61 -8.21
N LYS A 38 4.70 6.85 -8.63
CA LYS A 38 4.09 7.87 -7.79
C LYS A 38 2.66 7.51 -7.39
N ALA A 39 1.85 7.06 -8.35
CA ALA A 39 0.47 6.65 -8.10
C ALA A 39 0.37 5.53 -7.06
N LEU A 40 1.28 4.55 -7.10
CA LEU A 40 1.33 3.48 -6.11
C LEU A 40 1.71 3.99 -4.71
N GLU A 41 2.65 4.92 -4.59
CA GLU A 41 2.96 5.56 -3.30
C GLU A 41 1.76 6.32 -2.74
N ASP A 42 1.07 7.10 -3.58
CA ASP A 42 -0.09 7.88 -3.16
C ASP A 42 -1.24 6.96 -2.72
N VAL A 43 -1.50 5.87 -3.45
CA VAL A 43 -2.51 4.86 -3.08
C VAL A 43 -2.21 4.24 -1.72
N CYS A 44 -0.95 3.95 -1.41
CA CYS A 44 -0.57 3.40 -0.11
C CYS A 44 -0.96 4.33 1.04
N VAL A 45 -0.66 5.62 0.90
CA VAL A 45 -0.96 6.63 1.91
C VAL A 45 -2.48 6.82 2.04
N GLU A 46 -3.16 7.07 0.92
CA GLU A 46 -4.60 7.31 0.87
C GLU A 46 -5.41 6.13 1.45
N THR A 47 -4.96 4.89 1.21
CA THR A 47 -5.63 3.69 1.73
C THR A 47 -5.56 3.63 3.26
N ILE A 48 -4.41 3.97 3.83
CA ILE A 48 -4.21 4.00 5.29
C ILE A 48 -5.00 5.16 5.91
N GLU A 49 -4.97 6.35 5.29
CA GLU A 49 -5.71 7.52 5.73
C GLU A 49 -7.23 7.30 5.69
N ALA A 50 -7.72 6.49 4.74
CA ALA A 50 -9.11 6.04 4.67
C ALA A 50 -9.48 4.98 5.72
N GLY A 51 -8.54 4.58 6.59
CA GLY A 51 -8.75 3.64 7.69
C GLY A 51 -8.45 2.17 7.37
N PHE A 52 -8.02 1.85 6.15
CA PHE A 52 -7.64 0.49 5.77
C PHE A 52 -6.14 0.29 6.02
N MET A 53 -5.77 -0.46 7.05
CA MET A 53 -4.37 -0.60 7.46
C MET A 53 -4.07 -1.97 8.09
N THR A 54 -2.79 -2.28 8.28
CA THR A 54 -2.33 -3.49 8.97
C THR A 54 -2.32 -3.33 10.49
N LYS A 55 -2.20 -4.45 11.21
CA LYS A 55 -2.34 -4.52 12.67
C LYS A 55 -1.33 -3.65 13.42
N ASP A 56 -0.11 -3.55 12.91
CA ASP A 56 0.95 -2.69 13.46
C ASP A 56 0.55 -1.21 13.42
N LEU A 57 -0.01 -0.74 12.30
CA LEU A 57 -0.48 0.65 12.17
C LEU A 57 -1.71 0.90 13.05
N ALA A 58 -2.67 -0.04 13.09
CA ALA A 58 -3.81 0.05 14.00
C ALA A 58 -3.35 0.10 15.48
N ALA A 59 -2.31 -0.64 15.84
CA ALA A 59 -1.71 -0.62 17.16
C ALA A 59 -1.02 0.71 17.49
N CYS A 60 -0.43 1.40 16.51
CA CYS A 60 0.09 2.76 16.69
C CYS A 60 -1.00 3.78 17.02
N ILE A 61 -2.22 3.60 16.47
CA ILE A 61 -3.34 4.52 16.68
C ILE A 61 -4.08 4.23 18.00
N LYS A 62 -4.41 2.96 18.26
CA LYS A 62 -5.29 2.56 19.37
C LYS A 62 -4.55 2.02 20.60
N GLY A 63 -3.26 1.69 20.45
CA GLY A 63 -2.52 0.87 21.41
C GLY A 63 -2.87 -0.61 21.26
N LEU A 64 -1.85 -1.48 21.31
CA LEU A 64 -1.98 -2.92 21.03
C LEU A 64 -3.12 -3.64 21.80
N PRO A 65 -3.40 -3.36 23.09
CA PRO A 65 -4.49 -4.01 23.83
C PRO A 65 -5.90 -3.69 23.31
N ASN A 66 -6.05 -2.56 22.61
CA ASN A 66 -7.35 -2.05 22.17
C ASN A 66 -7.65 -2.36 20.70
N VAL A 67 -6.72 -3.00 19.98
CA VAL A 67 -6.89 -3.35 18.57
C VAL A 67 -7.79 -4.58 18.44
N GLN A 68 -8.89 -4.42 17.71
CA GLN A 68 -9.81 -5.49 17.36
C GLN A 68 -9.53 -6.01 15.93
N ARG A 69 -10.01 -7.22 15.59
CA ARG A 69 -9.82 -7.79 14.25
C ARG A 69 -10.42 -6.93 13.13
N SER A 70 -11.49 -6.19 13.43
CA SER A 70 -12.13 -5.25 12.51
C SER A 70 -11.34 -3.96 12.28
N ASP A 71 -10.32 -3.68 13.09
CA ASP A 71 -9.52 -2.45 12.99
C ASP A 71 -8.37 -2.57 11.98
N TYR A 72 -8.11 -3.77 11.46
CA TYR A 72 -7.00 -4.00 10.54
C TYR A 72 -7.35 -5.06 9.49
N LEU A 73 -6.59 -5.05 8.41
CA LEU A 73 -6.59 -6.05 7.36
C LEU A 73 -5.41 -7.01 7.55
N ASN A 74 -5.61 -8.29 7.23
CA ASN A 74 -4.47 -9.19 7.09
C ASN A 74 -3.62 -8.81 5.87
N THR A 75 -2.45 -9.45 5.74
CA THR A 75 -1.48 -9.08 4.69
C THR A 75 -2.07 -9.20 3.28
N PHE A 76 -2.89 -10.23 3.02
CA PHE A 76 -3.49 -10.45 1.71
C PHE A 76 -4.61 -9.44 1.43
N GLU A 77 -5.51 -9.26 2.39
CA GLU A 77 -6.61 -8.28 2.30
C GLU A 77 -6.08 -6.85 2.08
N PHE A 78 -4.98 -6.48 2.75
CA PHE A 78 -4.37 -5.17 2.57
C PHE A 78 -3.76 -5.02 1.17
N MET A 79 -3.05 -6.03 0.67
CA MET A 79 -2.50 -6.03 -0.69
C MET A 79 -3.60 -5.97 -1.76
N ASP A 80 -4.70 -6.71 -1.57
CA ASP A 80 -5.85 -6.68 -2.48
C ASP A 80 -6.49 -5.29 -2.48
N LYS A 81 -6.62 -4.66 -1.31
CA LYS A 81 -7.18 -3.30 -1.20
C LYS A 81 -6.31 -2.25 -1.90
N LEU A 82 -4.99 -2.35 -1.77
CA LEU A 82 -4.05 -1.50 -2.52
C LEU A 82 -4.17 -1.73 -4.04
N GLY A 83 -4.32 -2.98 -4.48
CA GLY A 83 -4.50 -3.33 -5.88
C GLY A 83 -5.79 -2.76 -6.48
N GLU A 84 -6.89 -2.84 -5.74
CA GLU A 84 -8.18 -2.23 -6.11
C GLU A 84 -8.05 -0.71 -6.31
N ASN A 85 -7.50 -0.02 -5.30
CA ASN A 85 -7.35 1.44 -5.31
C ASN A 85 -6.38 1.90 -6.40
N LEU A 86 -5.30 1.16 -6.65
CA LEU A 86 -4.38 1.44 -7.74
C LEU A 86 -5.05 1.31 -9.10
N LYS A 87 -5.84 0.25 -9.32
CA LYS A 87 -6.57 0.05 -10.57
C LYS A 87 -7.52 1.22 -10.85
N ILE A 88 -8.24 1.70 -9.83
CA ILE A 88 -9.12 2.88 -9.93
C ILE A 88 -8.32 4.13 -10.29
N LYS A 89 -7.24 4.42 -9.54
CA LYS A 89 -6.41 5.61 -9.76
C LYS A 89 -5.81 5.64 -11.17
N LEU A 90 -5.29 4.51 -11.65
CA LEU A 90 -4.73 4.41 -13.00
C LEU A 90 -5.80 4.50 -14.10
N ALA A 91 -7.03 4.06 -13.84
CA ALA A 91 -8.13 4.21 -14.79
C ALA A 91 -8.59 5.67 -14.90
N GLN A 92 -8.70 6.38 -13.78
CA GLN A 92 -9.05 7.80 -13.76
C GLN A 92 -8.00 8.69 -14.41
N ALA A 93 -6.72 8.35 -14.29
CA ALA A 93 -5.62 9.11 -14.91
C ALA A 93 -5.53 8.95 -16.44
N LYS A 94 -6.26 8.00 -17.03
CA LYS A 94 -6.36 7.81 -18.48
C LYS A 94 -7.53 8.57 -19.12
N LEU A 95 -8.43 9.12 -18.30
CA LEU A 95 -9.54 9.97 -18.71
C LEU A 95 -9.09 11.43 -18.77
#